data_AF-A0A9C9N493-F1
#
_entry.id   AF-A0A9C9N493-F1
#
_cell.length_a   1.000
_cell.length_b   1.000
_cell.length_c   1.000
_cell.angle_alpha   90.00
_cell.angle_beta   90.00
_cell.angle_gamma   90.00
#
_symmetry.space_group_name_H-M   'P 1'
#
loop_
_entity.id
_entity.type
_entity.pdbx_description
1 polymer ?
#
loop_
_entity_poly.entity_id
_entity_poly.type
_entity_poly.pdbx_seq_one_letter_code
_entity_poly.pdbx_strand_id
1 'polypeptide(L)'
;MKDTPQPPSPMEFGSMPLDPIYAWGLVLEPVETLIQQMQNLIEQLALEAYQRDEESEYTPQDDAELERRFLDFFEQLVDDGTLIRLPDAPPERGRAILGPRRWLRAQRIRINRLIQHWREHGGPDD
;
A
#
# COMPACT_ATOMS: atom_id res chain seq x y z
N MET A 1 11.63 -21.48 -26.30
CA MET A 1 11.10 -21.50 -24.91
C MET A 1 10.31 -20.22 -24.76
N LYS A 2 9.03 -20.33 -24.40
CA LYS A 2 8.09 -19.19 -24.41
C LYS A 2 8.41 -18.29 -23.22
N ASP A 3 8.71 -17.03 -23.55
CA ASP A 3 8.78 -15.91 -22.62
C ASP A 3 7.35 -15.72 -22.07
N THR A 4 7.08 -16.24 -20.87
CA THR A 4 5.86 -15.87 -20.13
C THR A 4 6.00 -14.39 -19.78
N PRO A 5 5.03 -13.53 -20.12
CA PRO A 5 5.04 -12.15 -19.64
C PRO A 5 4.99 -12.21 -18.12
N GLN A 6 6.12 -11.91 -17.48
CA GLN A 6 6.16 -11.78 -16.04
C GLN A 6 5.29 -10.55 -15.71
N PRO A 7 4.25 -10.68 -14.88
CA PRO A 7 3.52 -9.50 -14.43
C PRO A 7 4.54 -8.55 -13.80
N PRO A 8 4.41 -7.22 -13.99
CA PRO A 8 5.38 -6.28 -13.46
C PRO A 8 5.53 -6.55 -11.98
N SER A 9 6.76 -6.87 -11.55
CA SER A 9 6.99 -7.10 -10.14
C SER A 9 6.67 -5.81 -9.40
N PRO A 10 5.87 -5.83 -8.32
CA PRO A 10 5.51 -4.62 -7.55
C PRO A 10 6.73 -3.82 -7.03
N MET A 11 7.94 -4.36 -7.21
CA MET A 11 9.24 -3.76 -6.91
C MET A 11 9.64 -2.54 -7.75
N GLU A 12 9.05 -2.25 -8.92
CA GLU A 12 9.45 -1.08 -9.74
C GLU A 12 8.64 0.21 -9.49
N PHE A 13 7.64 0.19 -8.58
CA PHE A 13 6.66 1.28 -8.46
C PHE A 13 7.06 2.49 -7.58
N GLY A 14 8.29 2.53 -7.07
CA GLY A 14 8.90 3.77 -6.58
C GLY A 14 9.79 3.62 -5.35
N SER A 15 10.76 4.52 -5.22
CA SER A 15 11.73 4.61 -4.12
C SER A 15 11.13 4.99 -2.75
N MET A 16 9.81 4.91 -2.57
CA MET A 16 9.13 5.34 -1.33
C MET A 16 8.82 4.16 -0.41
N PRO A 17 9.05 4.25 0.91
CA PRO A 17 8.91 3.12 1.81
C PRO A 17 7.45 2.71 2.01
N LEU A 18 7.21 1.40 2.10
CA LEU A 18 5.92 0.80 2.50
C LEU A 18 5.79 0.70 4.03
N ASP A 19 6.88 0.91 4.76
CA ASP A 19 6.89 0.79 6.21
C ASP A 19 6.18 1.98 6.89
N PRO A 20 5.20 1.76 7.79
CA PRO A 20 4.48 2.82 8.48
C PRO A 20 5.35 3.61 9.48
N ILE A 21 6.58 3.18 9.78
CA ILE A 21 7.55 3.93 10.59
C ILE A 21 7.81 5.34 10.02
N TYR A 22 7.79 5.48 8.68
CA TYR A 22 8.04 6.75 7.99
C TYR A 22 6.86 7.73 8.04
N ALA A 23 5.68 7.25 8.43
CA ALA A 23 4.46 8.04 8.55
C ALA A 23 4.16 8.36 10.01
N TRP A 24 3.98 7.31 10.83
CA TRP A 24 3.48 7.42 12.20
C TRP A 24 4.53 7.04 13.25
N GLY A 25 5.70 6.53 12.84
CA GLY A 25 6.68 5.97 13.77
C GLY A 25 6.31 4.58 14.27
N LEU A 26 5.28 3.95 13.69
CA LEU A 26 4.86 2.60 14.04
C LEU A 26 5.93 1.60 13.63
N VAL A 27 6.38 0.79 14.58
CA VAL A 27 7.36 -0.27 14.35
C VAL A 27 6.63 -1.60 14.42
N LEU A 28 6.54 -2.28 13.28
CA LEU A 28 5.84 -3.56 13.13
C LEU A 28 6.80 -4.61 12.60
N GLU A 29 6.84 -5.77 13.26
CA GLU A 29 7.72 -6.88 12.90
C GLU A 29 6.95 -8.19 12.73
N PRO A 30 7.41 -9.12 11.88
CA PRO A 30 8.60 -9.02 11.03
C PRO A 30 8.36 -8.12 9.80
N VAL A 31 9.37 -7.30 9.46
CA VAL A 31 9.28 -6.30 8.38
C VAL A 31 8.98 -6.94 7.02
N GLU A 32 9.54 -8.12 6.73
CA GLU A 32 9.29 -8.81 5.46
C GLU A 32 7.81 -9.17 5.29
N THR A 33 7.17 -9.68 6.35
CA THR A 33 5.73 -9.96 6.35
C THR A 33 4.92 -8.68 6.23
N LEU A 34 5.30 -7.60 6.92
CA LEU A 34 4.65 -6.30 6.78
C LEU A 34 4.69 -5.82 5.32
N ILE A 35 5.85 -5.89 4.67
CA ILE A 35 6.02 -5.47 3.26
C ILE A 35 5.16 -6.32 2.32
N GLN A 36 5.08 -7.64 2.53
CA GLN A 36 4.21 -8.52 1.74
C GLN A 36 2.73 -8.19 1.95
N GLN A 37 2.29 -8.05 3.20
CA GLN A 37 0.90 -7.71 3.53
C GLN A 37 0.51 -6.33 2.97
N MET A 38 1.44 -5.38 2.99
CA MET A 38 1.27 -4.06 2.38
C MET A 38 1.08 -4.12 0.86
N GLN A 39 1.81 -4.98 0.16
CA GLN A 39 1.63 -5.18 -1.28
C GLN A 39 0.24 -5.73 -1.57
N ASN A 40 -0.17 -6.78 -0.83
CA ASN A 40 -1.50 -7.37 -0.97
C ASN A 40 -2.61 -6.34 -0.73
N LEU A 41 -2.49 -5.51 0.32
CA LEU A 41 -3.47 -4.46 0.60
C LEU A 41 -3.52 -3.43 -0.54
N ILE A 42 -2.38 -2.98 -1.06
CA ILE A 42 -2.32 -2.02 -2.17
C ILE A 42 -3.00 -2.59 -3.41
N GLU A 43 -2.76 -3.87 -3.72
CA GLU A 43 -3.42 -4.57 -4.84
C GLU A 43 -4.93 -4.68 -4.62
N GLN A 44 -5.38 -5.02 -3.41
CA GLN A 44 -6.80 -5.07 -3.06
C GLN A 44 -7.46 -3.70 -3.19
N LEU A 45 -6.85 -2.65 -2.65
CA LEU A 45 -7.36 -1.27 -2.75
C LEU A 45 -7.41 -0.79 -4.21
N ALA A 46 -6.44 -1.20 -5.03
CA ALA A 46 -6.45 -0.91 -6.46
C ALA A 46 -7.57 -1.67 -7.16
N LEU A 47 -7.78 -2.96 -6.85
CA LEU A 47 -8.82 -3.79 -7.45
C LEU A 47 -10.22 -3.23 -7.14
N GLU A 48 -10.48 -2.92 -5.87
CA GLU A 48 -11.73 -2.29 -5.44
C GLU A 48 -11.98 -0.97 -6.18
N ALA A 49 -10.95 -0.14 -6.32
CA ALA A 49 -11.07 1.14 -7.02
C ALA A 49 -11.23 0.98 -8.53
N TYR A 50 -10.56 0.00 -9.15
CA TYR A 50 -10.70 -0.32 -10.57
C TYR A 50 -12.14 -0.75 -10.88
N GLN A 51 -12.68 -1.71 -10.12
CA GLN A 51 -14.05 -2.21 -10.28
C GLN A 51 -15.09 -1.12 -10.06
N ARG A 52 -14.90 -0.28 -9.04
CA ARG A 52 -15.85 0.79 -8.69
C ARG A 52 -15.87 1.94 -9.72
N ASP A 53 -14.77 2.18 -10.43
CA ASP A 53 -14.70 3.16 -11.52
C ASP A 53 -15.39 2.66 -12.80
N GLU A 54 -15.45 1.33 -13.02
CA GLU A 54 -16.28 0.76 -14.09
C GLU A 54 -17.78 0.89 -13.78
N GLU A 55 -18.15 0.93 -12.49
CA GLU A 55 -19.54 1.03 -12.03
C GLU A 55 -20.01 2.47 -11.74
N SER A 56 -19.12 3.47 -11.66
CA SER A 56 -19.44 4.86 -11.30
C SER A 56 -18.34 5.87 -11.72
N GLU A 57 -18.69 7.16 -11.92
CA GLU A 57 -17.75 8.30 -12.11
C GLU A 57 -16.88 8.58 -10.84
N TYR A 58 -16.08 7.61 -10.39
CA TYR A 58 -15.51 7.59 -9.05
C TYR A 58 -14.32 8.54 -8.87
N THR A 59 -14.25 9.11 -7.66
CA THR A 59 -13.26 10.09 -7.22
C THR A 59 -12.12 9.36 -6.51
N PRO A 60 -10.84 9.70 -6.77
CA PRO A 60 -9.71 9.01 -6.14
C PRO A 60 -9.77 9.04 -4.60
N GLN A 61 -9.45 7.91 -3.97
CA GLN A 61 -9.53 7.67 -2.51
C GLN A 61 -9.10 8.89 -1.70
N ASP A 62 -9.95 9.35 -0.78
CA ASP A 62 -9.64 10.45 0.13
C ASP A 62 -8.53 10.05 1.11
N ASP A 63 -7.63 10.99 1.42
CA ASP A 63 -6.47 10.70 2.28
C ASP A 63 -6.89 10.21 3.68
N ALA A 64 -8.04 10.66 4.22
CA ALA A 64 -8.53 10.22 5.53
C ALA A 64 -9.15 8.81 5.47
N GLU A 65 -9.82 8.45 4.38
CA GLU A 65 -10.29 7.08 4.19
C GLU A 65 -9.10 6.13 4.06
N LEU A 66 -8.11 6.51 3.24
CA LEU A 66 -6.89 5.74 3.02
C LEU A 66 -6.11 5.58 4.34
N GLU A 67 -5.97 6.64 5.12
CA GLU A 67 -5.34 6.60 6.45
C GLU A 67 -6.03 5.59 7.36
N ARG A 68 -7.36 5.68 7.48
CA ARG A 68 -8.14 4.74 8.30
C ARG A 68 -7.92 3.30 7.84
N ARG A 69 -8.00 3.01 6.54
CA ARG A 69 -7.83 1.65 6.02
C ARG A 69 -6.44 1.07 6.32
N PHE A 70 -5.38 1.86 6.18
CA PHE A 70 -4.04 1.39 6.53
C PHE A 70 -3.88 1.16 8.03
N LEU A 71 -4.37 2.08 8.87
CA LEU A 71 -4.26 1.93 10.33
C LEU A 71 -5.07 0.74 10.84
N ASP A 72 -6.32 0.59 10.41
CA ASP A 72 -7.18 -0.55 10.75
C ASP A 72 -6.53 -1.87 10.31
N PHE A 73 -5.92 -1.91 9.12
CA PHE A 73 -5.21 -3.09 8.64
C PHE A 73 -3.99 -3.44 9.50
N PHE A 74 -3.19 -2.45 9.92
CA PHE A 74 -2.07 -2.70 10.81
C PHE A 74 -2.52 -3.20 12.18
N GLU A 75 -3.59 -2.64 12.73
CA GLU A 75 -4.18 -3.10 13.99
C GLU A 75 -4.68 -4.54 13.86
N GLN A 76 -5.36 -4.87 12.76
CA GLN A 76 -5.82 -6.23 12.49
C GLN A 76 -4.65 -7.22 12.40
N LEU A 77 -3.57 -6.89 11.68
CA LEU A 77 -2.41 -7.77 11.58
C LEU A 77 -1.74 -8.03 12.94
N VAL A 78 -1.80 -7.05 13.85
CA VAL A 78 -1.29 -7.21 15.22
C VAL A 78 -2.24 -8.06 16.06
N ASP A 79 -3.55 -7.84 15.96
CA ASP A 79 -4.58 -8.61 16.70
C ASP A 79 -4.58 -10.09 16.29
N ASP A 80 -4.44 -10.35 14.99
CA ASP A 80 -4.34 -11.71 14.42
C ASP A 80 -3.01 -12.41 14.75
N GLY A 81 -2.06 -11.71 15.39
CA GLY A 81 -0.72 -12.21 15.71
C GLY A 81 0.19 -12.38 14.51
N THR A 82 -0.19 -11.83 13.34
CA THR A 82 0.62 -11.84 12.12
C THR A 82 1.83 -10.91 12.24
N LEU A 83 1.66 -9.77 12.90
CA LEU A 83 2.72 -8.83 13.24
C LEU A 83 2.76 -8.58 14.75
N ILE A 84 3.92 -8.16 15.22
CA ILE A 84 4.16 -7.69 16.58
C ILE A 84 4.40 -6.19 16.52
N ARG A 85 3.66 -5.44 17.34
CA ARG A 85 3.91 -4.01 17.54
C ARG A 85 5.01 -3.80 18.56
N LEU A 86 6.11 -3.19 18.14
CA LEU A 86 7.18 -2.73 19.01
C LEU A 86 6.92 -1.28 19.46
N PRO A 87 7.66 -0.79 20.47
CA PRO A 87 7.59 0.61 20.86
C PRO A 87 7.83 1.54 19.65
N ASP A 88 6.97 2.55 19.52
CA ASP A 88 7.03 3.50 18.41
C ASP A 88 8.43 4.18 18.35
N ALA A 89 8.94 4.35 17.14
CA ALA A 89 10.27 4.92 16.93
C ALA A 89 10.27 6.45 17.18
N PRO A 90 11.34 6.99 17.77
CA PRO A 90 11.48 8.43 17.93
C PRO A 90 11.53 9.14 16.56
N PRO A 91 11.10 10.41 16.48
CA PRO A 91 10.93 11.15 15.22
C PRO A 91 12.22 11.27 14.39
N GLU A 92 13.39 11.08 15.01
CA GLU A 92 14.70 11.06 14.39
C GLU A 92 14.89 9.90 13.38
N ARG A 93 14.09 8.83 13.45
CA ARG A 93 14.22 7.63 12.59
C ARG A 93 13.07 7.41 11.59
N GLY A 94 12.00 8.20 11.59
CA GLY A 94 10.87 7.93 10.70
C GLY A 94 9.95 9.12 10.41
N ARG A 95 9.44 9.78 11.47
CA ARG A 95 8.46 10.88 11.35
C ARG A 95 9.04 12.14 10.67
N ALA A 96 10.35 12.36 10.76
CA ALA A 96 11.03 13.49 10.11
C ALA A 96 11.21 13.35 8.58
N ILE A 97 11.01 12.15 8.00
CA ILE A 97 11.39 11.88 6.61
C ILE A 97 10.22 12.09 5.63
N LEU A 98 9.03 11.58 5.94
CA LEU A 98 7.84 11.70 5.09
C LEU A 98 6.64 12.31 5.81
N GLY A 99 6.25 11.74 6.97
CA GLY A 99 5.02 12.07 7.69
C GLY A 99 3.75 11.50 7.03
N PRO A 100 2.62 11.40 7.75
CA PRO A 100 1.45 10.63 7.30
C PRO A 100 0.91 11.07 5.94
N ARG A 101 0.69 12.37 5.74
CA ARG A 101 0.12 12.91 4.50
C ARG A 101 0.97 12.59 3.26
N ARG A 102 2.29 12.69 3.37
CA ARG A 102 3.19 12.45 2.23
C ARG A 102 3.30 10.95 1.94
N TRP A 103 3.29 10.12 2.99
CA TRP A 103 3.27 8.67 2.85
C TRP A 103 1.96 8.18 2.22
N LEU A 104 0.81 8.68 2.66
CA LEU A 104 -0.51 8.35 2.09
C LEU A 104 -0.61 8.76 0.63
N ARG A 105 -0.15 9.97 0.29
CA ARG A 105 -0.06 10.43 -1.09
C ARG A 105 0.80 9.49 -1.95
N ALA A 106 1.88 8.95 -1.40
CA ALA A 106 2.73 7.99 -2.11
C ALA A 106 1.99 6.69 -2.40
N GLN A 107 1.29 6.13 -1.41
CA GLN A 107 0.53 4.89 -1.60
C GLN A 107 -0.61 5.09 -2.59
N ARG A 108 -1.31 6.23 -2.53
CA ARG A 108 -2.32 6.60 -3.52
C ARG A 108 -1.77 6.67 -4.94
N ILE A 109 -0.57 7.22 -5.14
CA ILE A 109 0.09 7.23 -6.45
C ILE A 109 0.41 5.80 -6.91
N ARG A 110 0.87 4.91 -6.02
CA ARG A 110 1.11 3.50 -6.35
C ARG A 110 -0.18 2.79 -6.77
N ILE A 111 -1.25 2.93 -5.99
CA ILE A 111 -2.58 2.38 -6.29
C ILE A 111 -3.05 2.85 -7.68
N ASN A 112 -3.01 4.16 -7.94
CA ASN A 112 -3.44 4.73 -9.22
C ASN A 112 -2.61 4.22 -10.41
N ARG A 113 -1.31 4.02 -10.23
CA ARG A 113 -0.43 3.47 -11.27
C ARG A 113 -0.75 2.02 -11.58
N LEU A 114 -1.07 1.22 -10.56
CA LEU A 114 -1.48 -0.17 -10.74
C LEU A 114 -2.81 -0.26 -11.51
N ILE A 115 -3.78 0.57 -11.14
CA ILE A 115 -5.06 0.71 -11.87
C ILE A 115 -4.81 1.11 -13.33
N GLN A 116 -3.95 2.12 -13.56
CA GLN A 116 -3.63 2.56 -14.92
C GLN A 116 -2.99 1.41 -15.73
N HIS A 117 -2.06 0.67 -15.12
CA HIS A 117 -1.41 -0.46 -15.78
C HIS A 117 -2.43 -1.53 -16.23
N TRP A 118 -3.36 -1.92 -15.36
CA TRP A 118 -4.44 -2.86 -15.70
C TRP A 118 -5.37 -2.34 -16.80
N ARG A 119 -5.60 -1.03 -16.88
CA ARG A 119 -6.38 -0.44 -18.00
C ARG A 119 -5.65 -0.54 -19.33
N GLU A 120 -4.32 -0.46 -19.30
CA GLU A 120 -3.49 -0.41 -20.50
C GLU A 120 -3.09 -1.80 -21.04
N HIS A 121 -2.99 -2.81 -20.15
CA HIS A 121 -2.32 -4.08 -20.48
C HIS A 121 -3.17 -5.35 -20.31
N GLY A 122 -4.47 -5.22 -20.02
CA GLY A 122 -5.31 -6.34 -19.62
C GLY A 122 -5.59 -6.26 -18.12
N GLY A 123 -6.84 -6.51 -17.74
CA GLY A 123 -7.31 -6.33 -16.37
C GLY A 123 -6.55 -7.18 -15.35
N PRO A 124 -6.90 -7.10 -14.06
CA PRO A 124 -6.24 -7.86 -12.99
C PRO A 124 -6.29 -9.40 -13.14
N ASP A 125 -7.00 -9.93 -14.14
CA ASP A 125 -7.20 -11.36 -14.47
C ASP A 125 -6.51 -11.81 -15.77
N ASP A 126 -5.78 -10.92 -16.49
CA ASP A 126 -5.10 -11.24 -17.76
C ASP A 126 -3.69 -11.85 -17.58
#